data_AF-A0A6J4ZMF1-F1
#
_entry.id   AF-A0A6J4ZMF1-F1
#
_cell.length_a   1.000
_cell.length_b   1.000
_cell.length_c   1.000
_cell.angle_alpha   90.00
_cell.angle_beta   90.00
_cell.angle_gamma   90.00
#
_symmetry.space_group_name_H-M   'P 1'
#
loop_
_entity.id
_entity.type
_entity.pdbx_description
1 polymer ?
#
loop_
_entity_poly.entity_id
_entity_poly.type
_entity_poly.pdbx_seq_one_letter_code
_entity_poly.pdbx_strand_id
1 'polypeptide(L)'
;MSDTPAIEASASQLGNLTQFLIWVAEQPRTYADIMKAWRTSCPRLSAWEDATSNGLVDLARRPGGDAPVATLTPKGRAWLATRQAGQFATER
;
A
#
# COMPACT_ATOMS: atom_id res chain seq x y z
N MET A 1 32.99 8.34 -7.12
CA MET A 1 31.79 7.72 -7.72
C MET A 1 31.02 7.08 -6.58
N SER A 2 30.15 7.87 -5.95
CA SER A 2 29.50 7.48 -4.71
C SER A 2 28.39 6.49 -5.00
N ASP A 3 28.57 5.27 -4.52
CA ASP A 3 27.50 4.30 -4.34
C ASP A 3 26.63 4.80 -3.18
N THR A 4 25.57 5.53 -3.51
CA THR A 4 24.54 5.93 -2.56
C THR A 4 23.80 4.66 -2.15
N PRO A 5 23.82 4.22 -0.88
CA PRO A 5 23.08 3.03 -0.50
C PRO A 5 21.60 3.32 -0.74
N ALA A 6 20.91 2.35 -1.33
CA ALA A 6 19.46 2.28 -1.38
C ALA A 6 18.91 2.66 0.00
N ILE A 7 18.35 3.87 0.10
CA ILE A 7 17.72 4.38 1.31
C ILE A 7 16.71 3.32 1.74
N GLU A 8 17.01 2.63 2.84
CA GLU A 8 16.05 1.75 3.49
C GLU A 8 14.78 2.58 3.67
N ALA A 9 13.67 2.14 3.07
CA ALA A 9 12.40 2.84 3.20
C ALA A 9 12.17 3.14 4.69
N SER A 10 12.11 4.44 5.05
CA SER A 10 12.07 4.84 6.46
C SER A 10 10.94 4.12 7.17
N ALA A 11 11.08 3.81 8.46
CA ALA A 11 10.05 3.08 9.21
C ALA A 11 8.64 3.70 9.05
N SER A 12 8.56 5.03 8.97
CA SER A 12 7.33 5.77 8.66
C SER A 12 6.77 5.50 7.26
N GLN A 13 7.63 5.34 6.25
CA GLN A 13 7.27 4.97 4.88
C GLN A 13 6.64 3.57 4.85
N LEU A 14 7.31 2.60 5.49
CA LEU A 14 6.82 1.22 5.58
C LEU A 14 5.55 1.12 6.42
N GLY A 15 5.42 1.94 7.47
CA GLY A 15 4.20 2.08 8.26
C GLY A 15 3.04 2.62 7.43
N ASN A 16 3.26 3.69 6.66
CA ASN A 16 2.25 4.26 5.77
C ASN A 16 1.81 3.26 4.69
N LEU A 17 2.75 2.55 4.07
CA LEU A 17 2.43 1.49 3.11
C LEU A 17 1.61 0.38 3.74
N THR A 18 1.96 -0.06 4.95
CA THR A 18 1.21 -1.09 5.68
C THR A 18 -0.23 -0.63 5.96
N GLN A 19 -0.40 0.59 6.47
CA GLN A 19 -1.73 1.18 6.72
C GLN A 19 -2.54 1.33 5.43
N PHE A 20 -1.90 1.71 4.32
CA PHE A 20 -2.56 1.79 3.01
C PHE A 20 -3.09 0.43 2.55
N LEU A 21 -2.27 -0.62 2.65
CA LEU A 21 -2.68 -1.97 2.23
C LEU A 21 -3.79 -2.55 3.12
N ILE A 22 -3.79 -2.25 4.42
CA ILE A 22 -4.90 -2.60 5.34
C ILE A 22 -6.19 -1.93 4.85
N TRP A 23 -6.13 -0.62 4.58
CA TRP A 23 -7.30 0.15 4.14
C TRP A 23 -7.87 -0.31 2.78
N VAL A 24 -7.01 -0.76 1.85
CA VAL A 24 -7.45 -1.37 0.58
C VAL A 24 -7.96 -2.81 0.77
N ALA A 25 -7.46 -3.56 1.76
CA ALA A 25 -7.94 -4.91 2.06
C ALA A 25 -9.38 -4.93 2.59
N GLU A 26 -9.80 -3.89 3.32
CA GLU A 26 -11.17 -3.76 3.85
C GLU A 26 -12.22 -3.72 2.74
N GLN A 27 -11.96 -2.97 1.67
CA GLN A 27 -12.80 -2.95 0.48
C GLN A 27 -12.03 -2.38 -0.72
N PRO A 28 -12.36 -2.79 -1.96
CA PRO A 28 -11.81 -2.16 -3.15
C PRO A 28 -12.14 -0.66 -3.21
N ARG A 29 -11.18 0.14 -3.66
CA ARG A 29 -11.26 1.62 -3.65
C ARG A 29 -11.03 2.19 -5.03
N THR A 30 -11.77 3.21 -5.43
CA THR A 30 -11.49 3.90 -6.68
C THR A 30 -10.23 4.77 -6.54
N TYR A 31 -9.60 5.11 -7.66
CA TYR A 31 -8.49 6.08 -7.65
C TYR A 31 -8.90 7.43 -7.03
N ALA A 32 -10.14 7.88 -7.28
CA ALA A 32 -10.65 9.12 -6.70
C ALA A 32 -10.71 9.04 -5.17
N ASP A 33 -11.18 7.92 -4.61
CA ASP A 33 -11.21 7.70 -3.16
C ASP A 33 -9.80 7.66 -2.56
N ILE A 34 -8.87 6.99 -3.24
CA ILE A 34 -7.46 6.91 -2.85
C ILE A 34 -6.86 8.32 -2.77
N MET A 35 -7.02 9.10 -3.84
CA MET A 35 -6.53 10.48 -3.87
C MET A 35 -7.19 11.34 -2.80
N LYS A 36 -8.50 11.20 -2.58
CA LYS A 36 -9.19 11.96 -1.53
C LYS A 36 -8.66 11.65 -0.13
N ALA A 37 -8.38 10.38 0.18
CA ALA A 37 -7.95 9.95 1.50
C ALA A 37 -6.43 10.11 1.75
N TRP A 38 -5.60 10.01 0.71
CA TRP A 38 -4.13 9.89 0.87
C TRP A 38 -3.31 11.04 0.26
N ARG A 39 -3.88 11.93 -0.57
CA ARG A 39 -3.14 12.99 -1.29
C ARG A 39 -2.59 14.11 -0.40
N THR A 40 -3.21 14.40 0.75
CA THR A 40 -2.93 15.63 1.52
C THR A 40 -1.83 15.50 2.56
N SER A 41 -1.28 14.31 2.74
CA SER A 41 -0.23 14.10 3.74
C SER A 41 1.02 13.68 3.01
N CYS A 42 2.07 14.49 3.01
CA CYS A 42 3.41 13.99 2.70
C CYS A 42 3.87 13.28 3.99
N PRO A 43 3.99 11.93 4.04
CA PRO A 43 4.45 11.05 2.96
C PRO A 43 3.38 10.14 2.31
N ARG A 44 2.10 10.20 2.68
CA ARG A 44 1.03 9.28 2.25
C ARG A 44 0.76 9.17 0.74
N LEU A 45 1.13 10.15 -0.11
CA LEU A 45 1.11 9.95 -1.57
C LEU A 45 2.06 8.80 -1.99
N SER A 46 3.19 8.68 -1.29
CA SER A 46 4.16 7.63 -1.53
C SER A 46 3.60 6.23 -1.27
N ALA A 47 2.63 6.07 -0.37
CA ALA A 47 2.09 4.74 -0.06
C ALA A 47 1.34 4.13 -1.24
N TRP A 48 0.59 4.94 -2.00
CA TRP A 48 -0.03 4.50 -3.25
C TRP A 48 1.04 4.17 -4.30
N GLU A 49 2.00 5.08 -4.50
CA GLU A 49 3.08 4.92 -5.49
C GLU A 49 3.96 3.70 -5.19
N ASP A 50 4.31 3.49 -3.92
CA ASP A 50 5.03 2.33 -3.42
C ASP A 50 4.20 1.05 -3.64
N ALA A 51 2.91 1.06 -3.31
CA ALA A 51 2.06 -0.11 -3.51
C ALA A 51 1.95 -0.49 -5.00
N THR A 52 1.78 0.48 -5.90
CA THR A 52 1.72 0.21 -7.34
C THR A 52 3.06 -0.19 -7.91
N SER A 53 4.14 0.53 -7.57
CA SER A 53 5.49 0.26 -8.10
C SER A 53 6.02 -1.09 -7.62
N ASN A 54 5.62 -1.53 -6.43
CA ASN A 54 5.96 -2.85 -5.90
C ASN A 54 4.97 -3.95 -6.32
N GLY A 55 3.92 -3.65 -7.09
CA GLY A 55 2.90 -4.62 -7.53
C GLY A 55 2.12 -5.26 -6.37
N LEU A 56 1.93 -4.52 -5.28
CA LEU A 56 1.16 -4.97 -4.11
C LEU A 56 -0.35 -4.74 -4.31
N VAL A 57 -0.70 -3.81 -5.19
CA VAL A 57 -2.07 -3.53 -5.62
C VAL A 57 -2.20 -3.62 -7.13
N ASP A 58 -3.41 -3.93 -7.59
CA ASP A 58 -3.79 -3.90 -8.99
C ASP A 58 -5.10 -3.13 -9.17
N LEU A 59 -5.25 -2.47 -10.32
CA LEU A 59 -6.44 -1.70 -10.71
C LEU A 59 -7.32 -2.56 -11.63
N ALA A 60 -8.30 -3.22 -11.04
CA ALA A 60 -9.23 -4.07 -11.77
C ALA A 60 -10.58 -3.37 -12.01
N ARG A 61 -11.17 -3.53 -13.19
CA ARG A 61 -12.55 -3.15 -13.43
C ARG A 61 -13.47 -4.23 -12.84
N ARG A 62 -14.33 -3.87 -11.89
CA ARG A 62 -15.37 -4.79 -11.41
C ARG A 62 -16.50 -4.90 -12.44
N PRO A 63 -17.11 -6.08 -12.58
CA PRO A 63 -18.35 -6.22 -13.35
C PRO A 63 -19.42 -5.26 -12.82
N GLY A 64 -20.01 -4.45 -13.70
CA GLY A 64 -21.02 -3.46 -13.33
C GLY A 64 -20.48 -2.18 -12.64
N GLY A 65 -19.16 -1.98 -12.58
CA GLY A 65 -18.54 -0.77 -12.05
C GLY A 65 -18.14 0.23 -13.14
N ASP A 66 -18.42 1.52 -12.90
CA ASP A 66 -18.07 2.60 -13.82
C ASP A 66 -16.54 2.84 -13.89
N ALA A 67 -15.84 2.65 -12.78
CA ALA A 67 -14.41 2.92 -12.64
C ALA A 67 -13.60 1.70 -12.18
N PRO A 68 -12.31 1.60 -12.57
CA PRO A 68 -11.38 0.65 -11.97
C PRO A 68 -11.23 0.90 -10.46
N VAL A 69 -11.07 -0.20 -9.72
CA VAL A 69 -10.85 -0.19 -8.28
C VAL A 69 -9.53 -0.87 -7.95
N ALA A 70 -8.79 -0.31 -7.01
CA ALA A 70 -7.60 -0.92 -6.45
C ALA A 70 -8.00 -2.10 -5.56
N THR A 71 -7.29 -3.21 -5.74
CA THR A 71 -7.41 -4.43 -4.93
C THR A 71 -6.02 -4.96 -4.60
N LEU A 72 -5.87 -5.71 -3.51
CA LEU A 72 -4.59 -6.36 -3.21
C LEU A 72 -4.30 -7.45 -4.25
N THR A 73 -3.04 -7.52 -4.70
CA THR A 73 -2.52 -8.68 -5.43
C THR A 73 -2.24 -9.83 -4.46
N PRO A 74 -2.00 -11.07 -4.95
CA PRO A 74 -1.48 -12.14 -4.10
C PRO A 74 -0.18 -11.74 -3.37
N LYS A 75 0.71 -11.01 -4.06
CA LYS A 75 1.95 -10.46 -3.49
C LYS A 75 1.65 -9.47 -2.37
N GLY A 76 0.70 -8.54 -2.57
CA GLY A 76 0.27 -7.57 -1.56
C GLY A 76 -0.30 -8.24 -0.31
N ARG A 77 -1.15 -9.26 -0.49
CA ARG A 77 -1.70 -10.04 0.64
C ARG A 77 -0.61 -10.74 1.44
N ALA A 78 0.33 -11.41 0.77
CA ALA A 78 1.43 -12.10 1.45
C ALA A 78 2.33 -11.13 2.22
N TRP A 79 2.69 -10.01 1.59
CA TRP A 79 3.51 -8.97 2.22
C TRP A 79 2.84 -8.40 3.48
N LEU A 80 1.53 -8.11 3.41
CA LEU A 80 0.77 -7.59 4.54
C LEU A 80 0.71 -8.61 5.69
N ALA A 81 0.48 -9.90 5.39
CA ALA A 81 0.44 -10.95 6.40
C ALA A 81 1.78 -11.09 7.15
N THR A 82 2.92 -11.03 6.47
CA THR A 82 4.24 -11.08 7.10
C THR A 82 4.45 -9.90 8.06
N ARG A 83 4.04 -8.70 7.66
CA ARG A 83 4.14 -7.49 8.51
C ARG A 83 3.26 -7.60 9.74
N GLN A 84 2.04 -8.11 9.55
CA GLN A 84 1.10 -8.32 10.65
C GLN A 84 1.62 -9.37 11.64
N ALA A 85 2.20 -10.47 11.18
CA ALA A 85 2.81 -11.47 12.06
C ALA A 85 3.99 -10.90 12.88
N GLY A 86 4.82 -10.04 12.27
CA GLY A 86 5.95 -9.41 12.95
C GLY A 86 5.56 -8.41 14.05
N GLN A 87 4.54 -7.58 13.81
CA GLN A 87 4.03 -6.65 14.84
C GLN A 87 3.38 -7.38 16.02
N PHE A 88 2.63 -8.47 15.77
CA PHE A 88 2.03 -9.27 16.84
C PHE A 88 3.07 -10.07 17.65
N ALA A 89 4.25 -10.36 17.09
CA ALA A 89 5.33 -11.05 17.78
C ALA A 89 6.15 -10.14 18.72
N THR A 90 6.17 -8.82 18.46
CA THR A 90 6.84 -7.82 19.30
C THR A 90 6.04 -7.41 20.54
N GLU A 91 4.73 -7.65 20.56
CA GLU A 91 3.84 -7.31 21.69
C GLU A 91 3.62 -8.49 22.68
N ARG A 92 4.52 -9.49 22.71
CA ARG A 92 4.41 -10.67 23.59
C ARG A 92 5.51 -10.78 24.63
#